data_AF-A0A2A5T4X0-F1
#
_entry.id   AF-A0A2A5T4X0-F1
#
_cell.length_a   1.000
_cell.length_b   1.000
_cell.length_c   1.000
_cell.angle_alpha   90.00
_cell.angle_beta   90.00
_cell.angle_gamma   90.00
#
_symmetry.space_group_name_H-M   'P 1'
#
loop_
_entity.id
_entity.type
_entity.pdbx_description
1 polymer ?
#
loop_
_entity_poly.entity_id
_entity_poly.type
_entity_poly.pdbx_seq_one_letter_code
_entity_poly.pdbx_strand_id
1 'polypeptide(L)' 'MLTAKIDEIDRIVGLEVGADDYLPKPFNPRELLARIRAVLRRQTTEAPGAPSSEEKIITFGQFKLNLGTREMFRTDENP' A
#
# COMPACT_ATOMS: atom_id res chain seq x y z
N MET A 1 12.08 -1.67 -4.55
CA MET A 1 13.29 -0.95 -5.00
C MET A 1 13.37 0.38 -4.25
N LEU A 2 14.50 0.70 -3.63
CA LEU A 2 14.72 1.95 -2.88
C LEU A 2 15.30 3.01 -3.84
N THR A 3 14.45 3.58 -4.69
CA THR A 3 14.87 4.49 -5.77
C THR A 3 15.26 5.86 -5.21
N ALA A 4 16.55 6.18 -5.33
CA ALA A 4 17.11 7.48 -5.02
C ALA A 4 16.85 8.43 -6.19
N LYS A 5 15.86 9.30 -6.05
CA LYS A 5 15.83 10.53 -6.83
C LYS A 5 15.76 11.70 -5.86
N ILE A 6 16.68 12.65 -6.03
CA ILE A 6 16.97 13.71 -5.05
C ILE A 6 16.18 14.99 -5.39
N ASP A 7 15.67 15.07 -6.62
CA ASP A 7 14.95 16.24 -7.11
C ASP A 7 13.58 16.37 -6.42
N GLU A 8 13.20 17.61 -6.12
CA GLU A 8 11.90 17.97 -5.55
C GLU A 8 10.76 17.49 -6.46
N ILE A 9 10.97 17.56 -7.78
CA ILE A 9 10.01 17.10 -8.78
C ILE A 9 9.73 15.60 -8.61
N ASP A 10 10.75 14.78 -8.40
CA ASP A 10 10.58 13.33 -8.25
C ASP A 10 9.84 12.96 -6.97
N ARG A 11 10.01 13.77 -5.91
CA ARG A 11 9.25 13.63 -4.67
C ARG A 11 7.77 13.94 -4.90
N ILE A 12 7.48 15.04 -5.58
CA ILE A 12 6.09 15.46 -5.89
C ILE A 12 5.42 14.38 -6.73
N VAL A 13 6.06 13.97 -7.84
CA VAL A 13 5.52 12.93 -8.72
C VAL A 13 5.30 11.61 -7.96
N GLY A 14 6.24 11.20 -7.11
CA GLY A 14 6.08 9.97 -6.33
C GLY A 14 4.85 10.00 -5.43
N LEU A 15 4.60 11.13 -4.76
CA LEU A 15 3.42 11.32 -3.92
C LEU A 15 2.12 11.38 -4.75
N GLU A 16 2.13 12.08 -5.89
CA GLU A 16 0.96 12.18 -6.79
C GLU A 16 0.57 10.84 -7.42
N VAL A 17 1.56 9.98 -7.72
CA VAL A 17 1.33 8.62 -8.26
C VAL A 17 0.80 7.66 -7.17
N GLY A 18 0.77 8.10 -5.91
CA GLY A 18 0.15 7.37 -4.81
C GLY A 18 1.13 6.80 -3.78
N ALA A 19 2.37 7.29 -3.70
CA ALA A 19 3.24 6.96 -2.57
C ALA A 19 2.72 7.59 -1.28
N ASP A 20 2.69 6.83 -0.18
CA ASP A 20 2.27 7.31 1.13
C ASP A 20 3.26 8.30 1.78
N ASP A 21 4.56 8.13 1.49
CA ASP A 21 5.63 9.03 1.92
C ASP A 21 6.83 8.90 0.98
N TYR A 22 7.70 9.91 0.96
CA TYR A 22 8.90 9.95 0.15
C TYR A 22 10.05 10.60 0.93
N LEU A 23 11.20 9.91 1.00
CA LEU A 23 12.38 10.35 1.73
C LEU A 23 13.65 10.22 0.85
N PRO A 24 14.24 11.32 0.37
CA PRO A 24 15.43 11.27 -0.47
C PRO A 24 16.68 10.90 0.34
N LYS A 25 17.72 10.40 -0.34
CA LYS A 25 19.04 10.13 0.25
C LYS A 25 19.98 11.35 0.09
N PRO A 26 20.97 11.52 0.99
CA PRO A 26 21.20 10.76 2.22
C PRO A 26 20.20 11.18 3.31
N PHE A 27 19.62 10.20 4.02
CA PHE A 27 18.67 10.45 5.10
C PHE A 27 19.19 9.96 6.44
N ASN A 28 18.65 10.52 7.52
CA ASN A 28 18.90 10.02 8.87
C ASN A 28 18.05 8.75 9.12
N PRO A 29 18.64 7.61 9.54
CA PRO A 29 17.87 6.40 9.85
C PRO A 29 16.75 6.61 10.88
N ARG A 30 16.93 7.55 11.82
CA ARG A 30 15.89 7.91 12.80
C ARG A 30 14.71 8.62 12.17
N GLU A 31 14.94 9.43 11.13
CA GLU A 31 13.87 10.08 10.37
C GLU A 31 13.03 9.04 9.61
N LEU A 32 13.71 8.11 8.92
CA LEU A 32 13.03 7.00 8.25
C LEU A 32 12.15 6.21 9.23
N LEU A 33 12.70 5.84 10.39
CA LEU A 33 11.95 5.10 11.40
C LEU A 33 10.74 5.89 11.93
N ALA A 34 10.89 7.19 12.18
CA ALA A 34 9.81 8.05 12.64
C ALA A 34 8.67 8.14 11.59
N ARG A 35 9.03 8.25 10.31
CA ARG A 35 8.10 8.30 9.17
C ARG A 35 7.35 6.98 8.99
N ILE A 36 8.04 5.84 9.02
CA ILE A 36 7.39 4.51 8.98
C ILE A 36 6.37 4.39 10.10
N ARG A 37 6.73 4.77 11.33
CA ARG A 37 5.79 4.75 12.48
C ARG A 37 4.60 5.69 12.28
N ALA A 38 4.81 6.84 11.64
CA ALA A 38 3.73 7.78 11.34
C ALA A 38 2.73 7.22 10.31
N VAL A 39 3.22 6.58 9.25
CA VAL A 39 2.39 5.89 8.25
C VAL A 39 1.59 4.77 8.90
N LEU A 40 2.24 3.91 9.70
CA LEU A 40 1.56 2.79 10.36
C LEU A 40 0.48 3.25 11.36
N ARG A 41 0.67 4.36 12.07
CA ARG A 41 -0.36 4.92 12.97
C ARG A 41 -1.61 5.42 12.25
N ARG A 42 -1.52 5.75 10.96
CA ARG A 42 -2.68 6.18 10.17
C ARG A 42 -3.58 5.02 9.76
N GLN A 43 -3.14 3.77 9.94
CA GLN A 43 -4.00 2.62 9.78
C GLN A 43 -5.02 2.60 10.92
N THR A 44 -6.25 2.98 10.61
CA THR A 44 -7.41 2.79 11.48
C THR A 44 -7.61 1.30 11.75
N THR A 45 -8.17 1.00 12.92
CA THR A 45 -8.33 -0.35 13.51
C THR A 45 -8.85 -1.41 12.52
N GLU A 46 -9.65 -1.01 11.51
CA GLU A 46 -9.80 -1.77 10.27
C GLU A 46 -9.87 -0.77 9.11
N ALA A 47 -8.81 -0.67 8.30
CA ALA A 47 -8.86 0.10 7.07
C ALA A 47 -9.86 -0.58 6.10
N PRO A 48 -10.69 0.17 5.34
CA PRO A 48 -11.50 -0.42 4.28
C PRO A 48 -10.61 -1.23 3.32
N GLY A 49 -10.80 -2.55 3.27
CA GLY A 49 -9.94 -3.46 2.48
C GLY A 49 -8.64 -3.91 3.17
N ALA A 50 -8.47 -3.69 4.48
CA ALA A 50 -7.51 -4.47 5.29
C ALA A 50 -7.85 -5.97 5.19
N PRO A 51 -6.87 -6.88 5.23
CA PRO A 51 -7.13 -8.30 5.38
C PRO A 51 -8.05 -8.48 6.57
N SER A 52 -9.29 -8.89 6.34
CA SER A 52 -10.09 -9.40 7.44
C SER A 52 -9.35 -10.64 7.93
N SER A 53 -9.28 -10.80 9.26
CA SER A 53 -8.79 -12.05 9.87
C SER A 53 -9.56 -13.27 9.36
N GLU A 54 -10.77 -13.03 8.83
CA GLU A 54 -11.61 -14.00 8.14
C GLU A 54 -11.30 -14.00 6.63
N GLU A 55 -11.08 -15.17 6.06
CA GLU A 55 -10.94 -15.32 4.61
C GLU A 55 -12.30 -15.13 3.93
N LYS A 56 -12.58 -13.88 3.53
CA LYS A 56 -13.85 -13.48 2.93
C LYS A 56 -13.69 -13.22 1.43
N ILE A 57 -14.36 -14.03 0.61
CA ILE A 57 -14.41 -13.84 -0.84
C ILE A 57 -15.70 -13.12 -1.22
N ILE A 58 -15.59 -11.98 -1.89
CA ILE A 58 -16.74 -11.25 -2.46
C ILE A 58 -16.80 -11.56 -3.96
N THR A 59 -17.97 -11.97 -4.45
CA THR A 59 -18.21 -12.18 -5.88
C THR A 59 -19.12 -11.08 -6.42
N PHE A 60 -18.71 -10.46 -7.52
CA PHE A 60 -19.53 -9.47 -8.23
C PHE A 60 -19.30 -9.60 -9.74
N GLY A 61 -20.38 -9.81 -10.49
CA GLY A 61 -20.29 -10.12 -11.92
C GLY A 61 -19.39 -11.34 -12.19
N GLN A 62 -18.34 -11.13 -12.98
CA GLN A 62 -17.35 -12.16 -13.34
C GLN A 62 -16.08 -12.14 -12.46
N PHE A 63 -16.07 -11.42 -11.36
CA PHE A 63 -14.89 -11.25 -10.50
C PHE A 63 -15.11 -11.81 -9.10
N LYS A 64 -14.05 -12.40 -8.55
CA LYS A 64 -13.92 -12.84 -7.16
C LYS A 64 -12.79 -12.06 -6.51
N LEU A 65 -13.06 -11.35 -5.42
CA LEU A 65 -12.06 -10.65 -4.62
C LEU A 65 -11.87 -11.38 -3.30
N ASN A 66 -10.67 -11.92 -3.06
CA ASN A 66 -10.29 -12.42 -1.74
C ASN A 66 -9.85 -11.22 -0.88
N LEU A 67 -10.64 -10.88 0.15
CA LEU A 67 -10.33 -9.76 1.04
C LEU A 67 -9.15 -10.04 1.96
N GLY A 68 -8.83 -11.32 2.22
CA GLY A 68 -7.68 -11.72 3.01
C GLY A 68 -6.36 -11.54 2.25
N THR A 69 -6.30 -11.97 0.98
CA THR A 69 -5.06 -11.86 0.16
C THR A 69 -4.98 -10.59 -0.69
N ARG A 70 -6.11 -9.87 -0.86
CA ARG A 70 -6.28 -8.74 -1.79
C ARG A 70 -6.05 -9.10 -3.26
N GLU A 71 -6.26 -10.36 -3.60
CA GLU A 71 -6.19 -10.84 -4.97
C GLU A 71 -7.57 -10.84 -5.60
N MET A 72 -7.63 -10.45 -6.87
CA MET A 72 -8.85 -10.46 -7.68
C MET A 72 -8.68 -11.46 -8.82
N PHE A 73 -9.61 -12.41 -8.92
CA PHE A 73 -9.65 -13.44 -9.94
C PHE A 73 -10.86 -13.23 -10.84
N ARG A 74 -10.75 -13.61 -12.11
CA ARG A 74 -11.92 -13.81 -12.97
C ARG A 74 -12.54 -15.16 -12.62
N THR A 75 -13.86 -15.26 -12.52
CA THR A 75 -14.57 -16.50 -12.11
C THR A 75 -14.18 -17.73 -12.94
N ASP A 76 -13.72 -17.50 -14.17
CA ASP A 76 -13.35 -18.49 -15.18
C ASP A 76 -11.91 -19.01 -15.01
N GLU A 77 -11.10 -18.32 -14.20
CA GLU A 77 -9.73 -18.69 -13.82
C GLU A 77 -9.76 -19.06 -12.33
N ASN A 78 -9.81 -20.37 -12.05
CA ASN A 78 -9.61 -20.84 -10.70
C ASN A 78 -8.12 -20.70 -10.33
N PRO A 79 -7.76 -20.34 -9.08
CA PRO A 79 -6.37 -20.39 -8.62
C PRO A 79 -5.77 -21.80 -8.77
#